data_AF-A0A9Q0X0H4-F1
#
_entry.id   AF-A0A9Q0X0H4-F1
#
_cell.length_a   1.000
_cell.length_b   1.000
_cell.length_c   1.000
_cell.angle_alpha   90.00
_cell.angle_beta   90.00
_cell.angle_gamma   90.00
#
_symmetry.space_group_name_H-M   'P 1'
#
loop_
_entity.id
_entity.type
_entity.pdbx_description
1 polymer ?
#
loop_
_entity_poly.entity_id
_entity_poly.type
_entity_poly.pdbx_seq_one_letter_code
_entity_poly.pdbx_strand_id
1 'polypeptide(L)'
;MTGSAKKIRKPKPWKHPQPITKSQLIQMREEFWDTSPHYGGRKEIWDALQAAAEAELSLAQAIVDSAGVIIQNADLTVCYDERGAKYELPKYVLSEPTNLIRET
;
A
#
# COMPACT_ATOMS: atom_id res chain seq x y z
N MET A 1 -10.95 -21.01 14.36
CA MET A 1 -11.61 -20.72 13.06
C MET A 1 -10.51 -20.25 12.12
N THR A 2 -10.12 -21.07 11.16
CA THR A 2 -9.07 -20.75 10.18
C THR A 2 -9.65 -19.77 9.17
N GLY A 3 -9.61 -18.47 9.50
CA GLY A 3 -9.91 -17.43 8.52
C GLY A 3 -8.92 -17.56 7.38
N SER A 4 -9.39 -17.93 6.19
CA SER A 4 -8.52 -18.04 5.02
C SER A 4 -7.94 -16.67 4.72
N ALA A 5 -6.62 -16.51 4.89
CA ALA A 5 -5.91 -15.28 4.56
C ALA A 5 -6.19 -14.93 3.08
N LYS A 6 -6.67 -13.71 2.83
CA LYS A 6 -6.92 -13.26 1.46
C LYS A 6 -5.58 -13.13 0.74
N LYS A 7 -5.50 -13.70 -0.46
CA LYS A 7 -4.33 -13.55 -1.34
C LYS A 7 -4.26 -12.15 -1.92
N ILE A 8 -3.11 -11.48 -1.74
CA ILE A 8 -2.83 -10.17 -2.35
C ILE A 8 -2.84 -10.27 -3.88
N ARG A 9 -3.33 -9.22 -4.53
CA ARG A 9 -3.32 -9.02 -5.98
C ARG A 9 -2.91 -7.58 -6.28
N LYS A 10 -2.30 -7.34 -7.44
CA LYS A 10 -2.01 -5.96 -7.85
C LYS A 10 -3.33 -5.17 -8.01
N PRO A 11 -3.35 -3.87 -7.66
CA PRO A 11 -4.50 -3.01 -7.94
C PRO A 11 -4.87 -3.06 -9.43
N LYS A 12 -6.15 -2.87 -9.73
CA LYS A 12 -6.57 -2.65 -11.12
C LYS A 12 -5.85 -1.42 -11.69
N PRO A 13 -5.50 -1.42 -12.99
CA PRO A 13 -4.95 -0.23 -13.64
C PRO A 13 -5.81 1.00 -13.35
N TRP A 14 -5.15 2.11 -13.04
CA TRP A 14 -5.81 3.34 -12.63
C TRP A 14 -5.19 4.56 -13.31
N LYS A 15 -5.91 5.68 -13.30
CA LYS A 15 -5.44 6.96 -13.80
C LYS A 15 -5.37 7.95 -12.65
N HIS A 16 -4.28 8.70 -12.57
CA HIS A 16 -4.22 9.86 -11.70
C HIS A 16 -5.10 10.98 -12.28
N PRO A 17 -5.85 11.74 -11.45
CA PRO A 17 -6.74 12.80 -11.95
C PRO A 17 -6.02 13.87 -12.78
N GLN A 18 -4.75 14.12 -12.47
CA GLN A 18 -3.87 15.02 -13.21
C GLN A 18 -2.70 14.23 -13.79
N PRO A 19 -2.22 14.51 -15.03
CA PRO A 19 -0.99 13.90 -15.53
C PRO A 19 0.18 14.27 -14.60
N ILE A 20 0.91 13.26 -14.12
CA ILE A 20 2.07 13.46 -13.24
C ILE A 20 3.30 12.77 -13.81
N THR A 21 4.48 13.31 -13.51
CA THR A 21 5.77 12.69 -13.86
C THR A 21 6.09 11.56 -12.88
N LYS A 22 7.10 10.75 -13.23
CA LYS A 22 7.61 9.72 -12.32
C LYS A 22 8.18 10.34 -11.03
N SER A 23 8.89 11.46 -11.11
CA SER A 23 9.43 12.14 -9.92
C SER A 23 8.33 12.69 -9.02
N GLN A 24 7.25 13.25 -9.58
CA GLN A 24 6.09 13.65 -8.78
C GLN A 24 5.44 12.46 -8.07
N LEU A 25 5.31 11.31 -8.74
CA LEU A 25 4.81 10.08 -8.12
C LEU A 25 5.70 9.63 -6.96
N ILE A 26 7.03 9.69 -7.11
CA ILE A 26 7.99 9.34 -6.06
C ILE A 26 7.83 10.28 -4.86
N GLN A 27 7.78 11.60 -5.09
CA GLN A 27 7.57 12.59 -4.04
C GLN A 27 6.27 12.35 -3.26
N MET A 28 5.16 12.05 -3.97
CA MET A 28 3.89 11.70 -3.32
C MET A 28 3.99 10.44 -2.45
N ARG A 29 4.78 9.45 -2.87
CA ARG A 29 5.01 8.23 -2.08
C ARG A 29 5.83 8.53 -0.83
N GLU A 30 6.91 9.29 -0.96
CA GLU A 30 7.77 9.69 0.14
C GLU A 30 6.97 10.48 1.18
N GLU A 31 6.20 11.47 0.76
CA GLU A 31 5.35 12.27 1.64
C GLU A 31 4.31 11.41 2.37
N PHE A 32 3.68 10.45 1.66
CA PHE A 32 2.73 9.54 2.28
C PHE A 32 3.38 8.68 3.36
N TRP A 33 4.53 8.07 3.09
CA TRP A 33 5.19 7.17 4.05
C TRP A 33 5.79 7.91 5.24
N ASP A 34 6.27 9.14 5.05
CA ASP A 34 6.76 9.99 6.13
C ASP A 34 5.64 10.42 7.09
N THR A 35 4.47 10.74 6.55
CA THR A 35 3.37 11.32 7.34
C THR A 35 2.38 10.28 7.90
N SER A 36 2.16 9.15 7.23
CA SER A 36 1.15 8.14 7.61
C SER A 36 1.23 7.65 9.07
N PRO A 37 2.41 7.36 9.64
CA PRO A 37 2.52 6.93 11.05
C PRO A 37 2.01 7.95 12.06
N HIS A 38 1.93 9.24 11.70
CA HIS A 38 1.47 10.31 12.59
C HIS A 38 -0.06 10.36 12.72
N TYR A 39 -0.80 9.76 11.79
CA TYR A 39 -2.27 9.78 11.78
C TYR A 39 -2.90 8.62 12.58
N GLY A 40 -2.08 7.77 13.21
CA GLY A 40 -2.49 6.67 14.05
C GLY A 40 -2.02 5.31 13.55
N GLY A 41 -2.46 4.25 14.23
CA GLY A 41 -1.94 2.90 14.01
C GLY A 41 -0.56 2.70 14.65
N ARG A 42 0.05 1.56 14.35
CA ARG A 42 1.37 1.17 14.85
C ARG A 42 2.43 1.39 13.78
N LYS A 43 3.56 2.00 14.15
CA LYS A 43 4.65 2.26 13.20
C LYS A 43 5.14 0.96 12.55
N GLU A 44 5.21 -0.12 13.31
CA GLU A 44 5.65 -1.44 12.83
C GLU A 44 4.72 -1.98 11.73
N ILE A 45 3.43 -1.68 11.81
CA ILE A 45 2.46 -2.06 10.77
C ILE A 45 2.62 -1.17 9.55
N TRP A 46 2.83 0.13 9.72
CA TRP A 46 3.15 1.03 8.61
C TRP A 46 4.42 0.61 7.88
N ASP A 47 5.48 0.29 8.61
CA ASP A 47 6.76 -0.18 8.05
C ASP A 47 6.56 -1.49 7.26
N ALA A 48 5.76 -2.42 7.78
CA ALA A 48 5.41 -3.66 7.09
C ALA A 48 4.58 -3.41 5.82
N LEU A 49 3.59 -2.51 5.88
CA LEU A 49 2.76 -2.15 4.73
C LEU A 49 3.59 -1.48 3.62
N GLN A 50 4.55 -0.64 3.98
CA GLN A 50 5.49 -0.04 3.03
C GLN A 50 6.33 -1.11 2.34
N ALA A 51 6.95 -2.00 3.13
CA ALA A 51 7.74 -3.10 2.58
C ALA A 51 6.90 -4.02 1.69
N ALA A 52 5.65 -4.28 2.04
CA ALA A 52 4.73 -5.08 1.22
C ALA A 52 4.32 -4.37 -0.08
N ALA A 53 4.15 -3.05 -0.07
CA ALA A 53 3.80 -2.25 -1.26
C ALA A 53 4.93 -2.23 -2.31
N GLU A 54 6.18 -2.34 -1.87
CA GLU A 54 7.37 -2.34 -2.73
C GLU A 54 7.81 -3.75 -3.17
N ALA A 55 7.28 -4.79 -2.51
CA ALA A 55 7.65 -6.18 -2.76
C ALA A 55 6.82 -6.85 -3.88
N GLU A 56 7.37 -7.93 -4.45
CA GLU A 56 6.60 -8.84 -5.30
C GLU A 56 5.52 -9.58 -4.50
N LEU A 57 4.44 -9.99 -5.16
CA LEU A 57 3.21 -10.48 -4.52
C LEU A 57 3.43 -11.59 -3.48
N SER A 58 4.37 -12.53 -3.73
CA SER A 58 4.67 -13.61 -2.79
C SER A 58 5.36 -13.12 -1.52
N LEU A 59 6.26 -12.15 -1.65
CA LEU A 59 6.97 -11.55 -0.52
C LEU A 59 6.05 -10.58 0.23
N ALA A 60 5.26 -9.78 -0.49
CA ALA A 60 4.23 -8.93 0.10
C ALA A 60 3.27 -9.75 0.98
N GLN A 61 2.85 -10.93 0.52
CA GLN A 61 2.00 -11.83 1.29
C GLN A 61 2.69 -12.29 2.57
N ALA A 62 3.96 -12.70 2.49
CA ALA A 62 4.71 -13.12 3.67
C ALA A 62 4.90 -11.98 4.69
N ILE A 63 5.10 -10.75 4.22
CA ILE A 63 5.26 -9.57 5.07
C ILE A 63 3.97 -9.28 5.84
N VAL A 64 2.82 -9.21 5.16
CA VAL A 64 1.54 -8.92 5.82
C VAL A 64 1.12 -10.03 6.78
N ASP A 65 1.37 -11.29 6.42
CA ASP A 65 1.05 -12.44 7.26
C ASP A 65 1.91 -12.42 8.53
N SER A 66 3.20 -12.09 8.40
CA SER A 66 4.14 -12.00 9.54
C SER A 66 3.83 -10.81 10.46
N ALA A 67 3.29 -9.73 9.91
CA ALA A 67 2.92 -8.53 10.65
C ALA A 67 1.54 -8.61 11.31
N GLY A 68 0.79 -9.70 11.12
CA GLY A 68 -0.58 -9.84 11.64
C GLY A 68 -1.57 -8.89 10.96
N VAL A 69 -1.31 -8.50 9.71
CA VAL A 69 -2.17 -7.59 8.95
C VAL A 69 -3.32 -8.35 8.31
N ILE A 70 -4.54 -7.90 8.59
CA ILE A 70 -5.79 -8.42 8.03
C ILE A 70 -6.14 -7.60 6.79
N ILE A 71 -6.10 -8.24 5.63
CA ILE A 71 -6.40 -7.61 4.35
C ILE A 71 -7.92 -7.53 4.13
N GLN A 72 -8.48 -6.32 4.03
CA GLN A 72 -9.88 -6.15 3.63
C GLN A 72 -10.02 -6.20 2.11
N ASN A 73 -9.22 -5.39 1.40
CA ASN A 73 -9.19 -5.37 -0.06
C ASN A 73 -7.95 -6.09 -0.56
N ALA A 74 -8.10 -7.04 -1.49
CA ALA A 74 -7.00 -7.87 -1.97
C ALA A 74 -5.84 -7.08 -2.59
N ASP A 75 -6.04 -5.81 -2.95
CA ASP A 75 -5.03 -4.91 -3.49
C ASP A 75 -4.35 -4.02 -2.44
N LEU A 76 -4.48 -4.37 -1.15
CA LEU A 76 -3.93 -3.65 0.01
C LEU A 76 -4.51 -2.25 0.24
N THR A 77 -5.45 -1.74 -0.56
CA THR A 77 -5.96 -0.37 -0.38
C THR A 77 -6.60 -0.14 1.00
N VAL A 78 -7.12 -1.21 1.62
CA VAL A 78 -7.63 -1.17 3.00
C VAL A 78 -7.17 -2.42 3.75
N CYS A 79 -6.48 -2.19 4.86
CA CYS A 79 -5.93 -3.20 5.76
C CYS A 79 -6.29 -2.87 7.22
N TYR A 80 -6.23 -3.88 8.09
CA TYR A 80 -6.39 -3.74 9.52
C TYR A 80 -5.28 -4.46 10.27
N ASP A 81 -4.97 -4.03 11.49
CA ASP A 81 -4.21 -4.86 12.43
C ASP A 81 -5.13 -5.66 13.35
N GLU A 82 -4.55 -6.57 14.13
CA GLU A 82 -5.28 -7.42 15.09
C GLU A 82 -6.02 -6.63 16.18
N ARG A 83 -5.70 -5.35 16.38
CA ARG A 83 -6.35 -4.46 17.35
C ARG A 83 -7.49 -3.64 16.74
N GLY A 84 -7.74 -3.81 15.45
CA GLY A 84 -8.79 -3.11 14.71
C GLY A 84 -8.40 -1.72 14.21
N ALA A 85 -7.12 -1.33 14.26
CA ALA A 85 -6.68 -0.09 13.62
C ALA A 85 -6.77 -0.25 12.10
N LYS A 86 -7.31 0.76 11.41
CA LYS A 86 -7.49 0.78 9.96
C LYS A 86 -6.30 1.48 9.29
N TYR A 87 -5.81 0.90 8.21
CA TYR A 87 -4.75 1.44 7.36
C TYR A 87 -5.29 1.58 5.94
N GLU A 88 -5.23 2.78 5.38
CA GLU A 88 -5.69 3.06 4.02
C GLU A 88 -4.50 3.44 3.15
N LEU A 89 -4.29 2.65 2.09
CA LEU A 89 -3.18 2.80 1.16
C LEU A 89 -3.71 3.36 -0.16
N PRO A 90 -3.34 4.60 -0.54
CA PRO A 90 -3.70 5.15 -1.84
C PRO A 90 -3.11 4.32 -2.99
N LYS A 91 -3.80 4.32 -4.14
CA LYS A 91 -3.32 3.54 -5.31
C LYS A 91 -1.94 3.96 -5.78
N TYR A 92 -1.56 5.22 -5.57
CA TYR A 92 -0.25 5.74 -5.97
C TYR A 92 0.91 5.12 -5.20
N VAL A 93 0.71 4.66 -3.96
CA VAL A 93 1.75 3.92 -3.23
C VAL A 93 1.82 2.44 -3.61
N LEU A 94 0.76 1.91 -4.22
CA LEU A 94 0.63 0.48 -4.56
C LEU A 94 0.96 0.15 -6.02
N SER A 95 0.83 1.11 -6.93
CA SER A 95 1.08 0.91 -8.36
C SER A 95 1.26 2.23 -9.09
N GLU A 96 1.90 2.20 -10.26
CA GLU A 96 1.99 3.38 -11.13
C GLU A 96 0.64 3.65 -11.85
N PRO A 97 0.24 4.92 -12.03
CA PRO A 97 -0.90 5.25 -12.86
C PRO A 97 -0.58 5.04 -14.34
N THR A 98 -1.59 4.71 -15.13
CA THR A 98 -1.46 4.47 -16.58
C THR A 98 -1.19 5.74 -17.40
N ASN A 99 -1.32 6.93 -16.80
CA ASN A 99 -1.18 8.23 -17.44
C ASN A 99 0.03 9.03 -16.93
N LEU A 100 1.14 8.36 -16.62
CA LEU A 100 2.41 9.03 -16.35
C LEU A 100 2.90 9.78 -17.59
N ILE A 101 3.38 11.01 -17.37
CA ILE A 101 4.01 11.83 -18.41
C ILE A 101 5.53 11.78 -18.27
N ARG A 102 6.24 11.94 -19.39
CA ARG A 102 7.71 12.01 -19.40
C ARG A 102 8.16 13.35 -18.84
N GLU A 103 9.28 13.32 -18.12
CA GLU A 103 10.03 14.54 -17.84
C GLU A 103 10.63 15.04 -19.16
N THR A 104 10.30 16.28 -19.51
CA THR A 104 10.88 17.00 -20.64
C THR A 104 12.11 17.77 -20.20
#